data_AF-A0A2W6UX56-F1
#
_entry.id   AF-A0A2W6UX56-F1
#
_cell.length_a   1.000
_cell.length_b   1.000
_cell.length_c   1.000
_cell.angle_alpha   90.00
_cell.angle_beta   90.00
_cell.angle_gamma   90.00
#
_symmetry.space_group_name_H-M   'P 1'
#
loop_
_entity.id
_entity.type
_entity.pdbx_description
1 polymer ?
#
loop_
_entity_poly.entity_id
_entity_poly.type
_entity_poly.pdbx_seq_one_letter_code
_entity_poly.pdbx_strand_id
1 'polypeptide(L)'
;AITFVDANNYTIDGAGPYPYTPGQTISANGWSVVLDGKPAAGDRFDIGKTAAGSSDNGNASRLANVEDAKAFNGGTVTLNGALGGLTTQIGSAARAADYSLQAQQVINDNAKASRDSISGVNLDEEAADMLRLQQAYQAASQLISTADTMFQTILKAVG
;
A
#
# COMPACT_ATOMS: atom_id res chain seq x y z
N ALA A 1 -16.39 49.00 -19.04
CA ALA A 1 -15.01 49.25 -18.65
C ALA A 1 -14.95 50.13 -17.41
N ILE A 2 -14.21 49.70 -16.41
CA ILE A 2 -13.96 50.45 -15.18
C ILE A 2 -12.76 51.35 -15.44
N THR A 3 -12.90 52.67 -15.22
CA THR A 3 -11.77 53.62 -15.29
C THR A 3 -11.69 54.38 -13.97
N PHE A 4 -10.54 54.30 -13.29
CA PHE A 4 -10.29 55.03 -12.04
C PHE A 4 -9.95 56.49 -12.34
N VAL A 5 -10.68 57.40 -11.71
CA VAL A 5 -10.45 58.84 -11.81
C VAL A 5 -9.43 59.29 -10.77
N ASP A 6 -9.44 58.63 -9.61
CA ASP A 6 -8.46 58.75 -8.54
C ASP A 6 -8.48 57.48 -7.66
N ALA A 7 -7.79 57.51 -6.51
CA ALA A 7 -7.69 56.39 -5.58
C ALA A 7 -9.01 55.98 -4.92
N ASN A 8 -10.04 56.84 -4.96
CA ASN A 8 -11.30 56.70 -4.26
C ASN A 8 -12.50 56.80 -5.20
N ASN A 9 -12.31 56.95 -6.52
CA ASN A 9 -13.38 57.18 -7.46
C ASN A 9 -13.14 56.47 -8.79
N TYR A 10 -14.19 55.89 -9.35
CA TYR A 10 -14.15 55.23 -10.65
C TYR A 10 -15.39 55.51 -11.47
N THR A 11 -15.29 55.27 -12.77
CA THR A 11 -16.40 55.31 -13.73
C THR A 11 -16.59 53.93 -14.36
N ILE A 12 -17.82 53.60 -14.74
CA ILE A 12 -18.14 52.40 -15.53
C ILE A 12 -18.70 52.87 -16.86
N ASP A 13 -18.00 52.61 -17.96
CA ASP A 13 -18.43 52.97 -19.31
C ASP A 13 -18.78 54.48 -19.45
N GLY A 14 -18.09 55.32 -18.69
CA GLY A 14 -18.31 56.77 -18.63
C GLY A 14 -19.38 57.23 -17.63
N ALA A 15 -20.12 56.32 -17.00
CA ALA A 15 -21.03 56.65 -15.91
C ALA A 15 -20.28 56.73 -14.56
N GLY A 16 -20.60 57.72 -13.73
CA GLY A 16 -19.94 57.99 -12.44
C GLY A 16 -19.59 59.48 -12.26
N PRO A 17 -18.68 59.83 -11.34
CA PRO A 17 -17.85 58.93 -10.52
C PRO A 17 -18.64 58.23 -9.40
N TYR A 18 -18.27 56.99 -9.14
CA TYR A 18 -18.73 56.19 -8.01
C TYR A 18 -17.60 56.05 -6.99
N PRO A 19 -17.92 56.02 -5.68
CA PRO A 19 -16.91 55.85 -4.65
C PRO A 19 -16.26 54.47 -4.74
N TYR A 20 -14.94 54.42 -4.57
CA TYR A 20 -14.14 53.22 -4.48
C TYR A 20 -13.60 53.02 -3.07
N THR A 21 -13.89 51.84 -2.51
CA THR A 21 -13.27 51.30 -1.32
C THR A 21 -12.60 49.97 -1.69
N PRO A 22 -11.33 49.73 -1.32
CA PRO A 22 -10.68 48.44 -1.54
C PRO A 22 -11.51 47.28 -0.97
N GLY A 23 -11.68 46.22 -1.75
CA GLY A 23 -12.50 45.07 -1.38
C GLY A 23 -14.00 45.25 -1.60
N GLN A 24 -14.48 46.40 -2.06
CA GLN A 24 -15.89 46.56 -2.41
C GLN A 24 -16.23 45.77 -3.68
N THR A 25 -17.45 45.24 -3.74
CA THR A 25 -17.97 44.63 -4.96
C THR A 25 -18.43 45.71 -5.92
N ILE A 26 -17.83 45.74 -7.11
CA ILE A 26 -18.29 46.55 -8.23
C ILE A 26 -19.15 45.64 -9.12
N SER A 27 -20.38 46.04 -9.38
CA SER A 27 -21.30 45.30 -10.25
C SER A 27 -21.93 46.21 -11.30
N ALA A 28 -21.98 45.72 -12.54
CA ALA A 28 -22.68 46.38 -13.64
C ALA A 28 -22.97 45.36 -14.74
N ASN A 29 -24.00 45.58 -15.55
CA ASN A 29 -24.31 44.77 -16.74
C ASN A 29 -24.27 43.23 -16.52
N GLY A 30 -24.69 42.76 -15.34
CA GLY A 30 -24.76 41.34 -14.96
C GLY A 30 -23.44 40.70 -14.52
N TRP A 31 -22.33 41.44 -14.51
CA TRP A 31 -21.06 40.97 -13.96
C TRP A 31 -20.78 41.63 -12.59
N SER A 32 -19.95 40.97 -11.78
CA SER A 32 -19.46 41.48 -10.51
C SER A 32 -17.98 41.19 -10.38
N VAL A 33 -17.20 42.16 -9.89
CA VAL A 33 -15.77 42.03 -9.63
C VAL A 33 -15.44 42.67 -8.28
N VAL A 34 -14.45 42.11 -7.58
CA VAL A 34 -13.86 42.72 -6.39
C VAL A 34 -12.44 43.11 -6.75
N LEU A 35 -12.12 44.38 -6.54
CA LEU A 35 -10.77 44.92 -6.72
C LEU A 35 -10.24 45.28 -5.33
N ASP A 36 -8.97 44.97 -5.09
CA ASP A 36 -8.25 45.31 -3.87
C ASP A 36 -7.04 46.19 -4.22
N GLY A 37 -6.58 46.98 -3.26
CA GLY A 37 -5.48 47.93 -3.42
C GLY A 37 -5.93 49.36 -3.78
N LYS A 38 -4.94 50.24 -3.94
CA LYS A 38 -5.11 51.68 -4.19
C LYS A 38 -4.85 52.01 -5.67
N PRO A 39 -5.89 52.18 -6.49
CA PRO A 39 -5.75 52.49 -7.91
C PRO A 39 -5.19 53.91 -8.11
N ALA A 40 -4.53 54.11 -9.24
CA ALA A 40 -4.10 55.42 -9.71
C ALA A 40 -5.11 56.01 -10.70
N ALA A 41 -5.12 57.34 -10.81
CA ALA A 41 -5.88 58.02 -11.84
C ALA A 41 -5.44 57.53 -13.23
N GLY A 42 -6.39 57.06 -14.03
CA GLY A 42 -6.14 56.51 -15.37
C GLY A 42 -6.11 54.98 -15.44
N ASP A 43 -6.10 54.27 -14.30
CA ASP A 43 -6.17 52.80 -14.32
C ASP A 43 -7.48 52.33 -14.95
N ARG A 44 -7.40 51.36 -15.87
CA ARG A 44 -8.54 50.87 -16.64
C ARG A 44 -8.62 49.35 -16.64
N PHE A 45 -9.82 48.83 -16.39
CA PHE A 45 -10.15 47.41 -16.47
C PHE A 45 -11.32 47.21 -17.45
N ASP A 46 -11.05 46.52 -18.55
CA ASP A 46 -12.05 46.17 -19.55
C ASP A 46 -12.67 44.81 -19.19
N ILE A 47 -13.97 44.82 -18.90
CA ILE A 47 -14.78 43.63 -18.62
C ILE A 47 -15.78 43.49 -19.77
N GLY A 48 -15.66 42.41 -20.53
CA GLY A 48 -16.49 42.16 -21.70
C GLY A 48 -16.70 40.67 -21.93
N LYS A 49 -17.72 40.34 -22.72
CA LYS A 49 -17.92 38.97 -23.21
C LYS A 49 -16.78 38.63 -24.16
N THR A 50 -16.26 37.41 -24.07
CA THR A 50 -15.31 36.89 -25.05
C THR A 50 -15.99 36.85 -26.42
N ALA A 51 -15.32 37.40 -27.44
CA ALA A 51 -15.87 37.49 -28.79
C ALA A 51 -16.14 36.11 -29.40
N ALA A 52 -17.05 36.02 -30.36
CA ALA A 52 -17.26 34.80 -31.13
C ALA A 52 -15.96 34.42 -31.87
N GLY A 53 -15.49 33.18 -31.71
CA GLY A 53 -14.19 32.74 -32.21
C GLY A 53 -12.99 33.08 -31.31
N SER A 54 -13.23 33.50 -30.06
CA SER A 54 -12.15 33.71 -29.10
C SER A 54 -11.35 32.43 -28.86
N SER A 55 -10.02 32.55 -28.92
CA SER A 55 -9.07 31.50 -28.57
C SER A 55 -8.68 31.53 -27.09
N ASP A 56 -9.48 32.18 -26.24
CA ASP A 56 -9.26 32.23 -24.80
C ASP A 56 -9.31 30.82 -24.20
N ASN A 57 -8.13 30.31 -23.87
CA ASN A 57 -7.92 29.00 -23.28
C ASN A 57 -7.35 29.10 -21.87
N GLY A 58 -7.55 30.22 -21.17
CA GLY A 58 -6.95 30.48 -19.87
C GLY A 58 -7.19 29.37 -18.83
N ASN A 59 -8.39 28.79 -18.80
CA ASN A 59 -8.69 27.64 -17.94
C ASN A 59 -7.96 26.36 -18.37
N ALA A 60 -7.85 26.10 -19.67
CA ALA A 60 -7.11 24.95 -20.19
C ALA A 60 -5.60 25.09 -19.94
N SER A 61 -5.04 26.29 -20.07
CA SER A 61 -3.66 26.59 -19.70
C SER A 61 -3.42 26.41 -18.20
N ARG A 62 -4.32 26.91 -17.34
CA ARG A 62 -4.26 26.69 -15.89
C ARG A 62 -4.30 25.20 -15.55
N LEU A 63 -5.17 24.42 -16.20
CA LEU A 63 -5.24 22.98 -16.01
C LEU A 63 -3.96 22.27 -16.46
N ALA A 64 -3.40 22.65 -17.61
CA ALA A 64 -2.12 22.10 -18.07
C ALA A 64 -0.98 22.37 -17.06
N ASN A 65 -0.98 23.56 -16.45
CA ASN A 65 0.02 23.93 -15.45
C ASN A 65 -0.15 23.24 -14.09
N VAL A 66 -1.27 22.54 -13.83
CA VAL A 66 -1.46 21.78 -12.57
C VAL A 66 -0.47 20.63 -12.47
N GLU A 67 -0.10 20.02 -13.59
CA GLU A 67 0.87 18.92 -13.61
C GLU A 67 2.25 19.35 -13.10
N ASP A 68 2.68 20.56 -13.47
CA ASP A 68 3.94 21.17 -13.04
C ASP A 68 3.84 21.87 -11.68
N ALA A 69 2.63 22.13 -11.20
CA ALA A 69 2.40 22.80 -9.92
C ALA A 69 2.92 21.93 -8.77
N LYS A 70 3.86 22.48 -8.01
CA LYS A 70 4.35 21.89 -6.76
C LYS A 70 3.35 22.13 -5.65
N ALA A 71 2.27 21.35 -5.63
CA ALA A 71 1.21 21.45 -4.63
C ALA A 71 1.35 20.42 -3.51
N PHE A 72 2.19 19.40 -3.68
CA PHE A 72 2.34 18.28 -2.73
C PHE A 72 3.59 18.45 -1.87
N ASN A 73 3.61 17.75 -0.72
CA ASN A 73 4.72 17.75 0.24
C ASN A 73 5.18 19.16 0.65
N GLY A 74 4.24 19.97 1.18
CA GLY A 74 4.53 21.34 1.60
C GLY A 74 4.90 22.29 0.46
N GLY A 75 4.51 21.96 -0.78
CA GLY A 75 4.76 22.80 -1.95
C GLY A 75 6.06 22.49 -2.68
N THR A 76 6.63 21.29 -2.50
CA THR A 76 7.94 20.91 -3.07
C THR A 76 7.84 19.90 -4.21
N VAL A 77 6.73 19.17 -4.30
CA VAL A 77 6.56 18.02 -5.19
C VAL A 77 5.37 18.23 -6.12
N THR A 78 5.55 17.88 -7.40
CA THR A 78 4.51 17.87 -8.43
C THR A 78 3.60 16.66 -8.29
N LEU A 79 2.46 16.65 -8.99
CA LEU A 79 1.55 15.50 -8.99
C LEU A 79 2.27 14.20 -9.40
N ASN A 80 3.01 14.23 -10.50
CA ASN A 80 3.79 13.07 -10.99
C ASN A 80 4.86 12.63 -9.99
N GLY A 81 5.56 13.58 -9.34
CA GLY A 81 6.56 13.27 -8.33
C GLY A 81 5.95 12.57 -7.11
N ALA A 82 4.77 13.01 -6.67
CA ALA A 82 4.06 12.41 -5.55
C ALA A 82 3.60 10.97 -5.87
N LEU A 83 3.03 10.76 -7.07
CA LEU A 83 2.60 9.43 -7.53
C LEU A 83 3.79 8.48 -7.70
N GLY A 84 4.90 8.95 -8.28
CA GLY A 84 6.14 8.17 -8.41
C GLY A 84 6.74 7.79 -7.06
N GLY A 85 6.77 8.73 -6.12
CA GLY A 85 7.21 8.50 -4.74
C GLY A 85 6.36 7.46 -4.02
N LEU A 86 5.03 7.58 -4.10
CA LEU A 86 4.10 6.61 -3.50
C LEU A 86 4.28 5.21 -4.11
N THR A 87 4.39 5.12 -5.43
CA THR A 87 4.60 3.84 -6.14
C THR A 87 5.91 3.18 -5.70
N THR A 88 6.98 3.98 -5.56
CA THR A 88 8.28 3.50 -5.10
C THR A 88 8.19 3.00 -3.65
N GLN A 89 7.49 3.73 -2.79
CA GLN A 89 7.28 3.35 -1.39
C GLN A 89 6.53 2.02 -1.29
N ILE A 90 5.41 1.87 -2.00
CA ILE A 90 4.64 0.62 -2.04
C ILE A 90 5.50 -0.52 -2.57
N GLY A 91 6.22 -0.32 -3.68
CA GLY A 91 7.08 -1.34 -4.26
C GLY A 91 8.26 -1.74 -3.35
N SER A 92 8.78 -0.81 -2.54
CA SER A 92 9.81 -1.11 -1.54
C SER A 92 9.25 -1.92 -0.36
N ALA A 93 8.08 -1.55 0.15
CA ALA A 93 7.41 -2.26 1.23
C ALA A 93 7.00 -3.67 0.82
N ALA A 94 6.48 -3.84 -0.40
CA ALA A 94 6.13 -5.14 -0.95
C ALA A 94 7.35 -6.07 -1.05
N ARG A 95 8.49 -5.57 -1.56
CA ARG A 95 9.73 -6.35 -1.62
C ARG A 95 10.27 -6.72 -0.24
N ALA A 96 10.19 -5.80 0.72
CA ALA A 96 10.60 -6.09 2.10
C ALA A 96 9.72 -7.19 2.74
N ALA A 97 8.40 -7.15 2.50
CA ALA A 97 7.47 -8.17 2.96
C ALA A 97 7.75 -9.54 2.32
N ASP A 98 8.04 -9.59 1.02
CA ASP A 98 8.38 -10.82 0.31
C ASP A 98 9.68 -11.46 0.86
N TYR A 99 10.73 -10.67 1.08
CA TYR A 99 11.96 -11.16 1.71
C TYR A 99 11.71 -11.68 3.13
N SER A 100 10.87 -11.00 3.91
CA SER A 100 10.49 -11.46 5.25
C SER A 100 9.74 -12.79 5.19
N LEU A 101 8.81 -12.94 4.25
CA LEU A 101 8.07 -14.18 4.04
C LEU A 101 9.02 -15.34 3.69
N GLN A 102 9.93 -15.16 2.75
CA GLN A 102 10.90 -16.17 2.35
C GLN A 102 11.80 -16.59 3.53
N ALA A 103 12.29 -15.63 4.31
CA ALA A 103 13.08 -15.93 5.51
C ALA A 103 12.28 -16.74 6.54
N GLN A 104 11.01 -16.36 6.78
CA GLN A 104 10.14 -17.09 7.72
C GLN A 104 9.78 -18.49 7.22
N GLN A 105 9.62 -18.68 5.91
CA GLN A 105 9.42 -20.01 5.32
C GLN A 105 10.63 -20.90 5.58
N VAL A 106 11.85 -20.42 5.34
CA VAL A 106 13.08 -21.18 5.64
C VAL A 106 13.18 -21.54 7.13
N ILE A 107 12.85 -20.61 8.02
CA ILE A 107 12.82 -20.88 9.47
C ILE A 107 11.76 -21.93 9.80
N ASN A 108 10.57 -21.83 9.22
CA ASN A 108 9.48 -22.79 9.44
C ASN A 108 9.85 -24.19 8.97
N ASP A 109 10.45 -24.31 7.79
CA ASP A 109 10.85 -25.58 7.21
C ASP A 109 11.99 -26.22 8.03
N ASN A 110 12.97 -25.44 8.48
CA ASN A 110 14.02 -25.93 9.39
C ASN A 110 13.46 -26.39 10.74
N ALA A 111 12.49 -25.65 11.30
CA ALA A 111 11.83 -26.01 12.55
C ALA A 111 11.00 -27.30 12.41
N LYS A 112 10.31 -27.48 11.28
CA LYS A 112 9.61 -28.73 10.94
C LYS A 112 10.60 -29.89 10.80
N ALA A 113 11.65 -29.73 10.00
CA ALA A 113 12.68 -30.76 9.83
C ALA A 113 13.34 -31.15 11.16
N SER A 114 13.63 -30.17 12.02
CA SER A 114 14.19 -30.44 13.36
C SER A 114 13.20 -31.20 14.24
N ARG A 115 11.92 -30.80 14.26
CA ARG A 115 10.87 -31.53 14.98
C ARG A 115 10.73 -32.96 14.46
N ASP A 116 10.69 -33.14 13.14
CA ASP A 116 10.54 -34.45 12.49
C ASP A 116 11.78 -35.32 12.71
N SER A 117 12.97 -34.74 12.90
CA SER A 117 14.17 -35.51 13.24
C SER A 117 14.17 -36.07 14.67
N ILE A 118 13.51 -35.38 15.61
CA ILE A 118 13.42 -35.80 17.02
C ILE A 118 12.20 -36.70 17.24
N SER A 119 11.07 -36.35 16.62
CA SER A 119 9.80 -37.07 16.75
C SER A 119 9.59 -38.12 15.67
N GLY A 120 10.48 -38.18 14.67
CA GLY A 120 10.43 -39.13 13.58
C GLY A 120 10.83 -40.51 14.07
N VAL A 121 9.93 -41.45 13.89
CA VAL A 121 10.20 -42.87 14.14
C VAL A 121 10.80 -43.45 12.87
N ASN A 122 11.94 -44.11 13.00
CA ASN A 122 12.58 -44.76 11.87
C ASN A 122 11.89 -46.12 11.65
N LEU A 123 10.97 -46.16 10.68
CA LEU A 123 10.15 -47.35 10.41
C LEU A 123 10.99 -48.60 10.10
N ASP A 124 12.20 -48.44 9.55
CA ASP A 124 13.11 -49.56 9.30
C ASP A 124 13.73 -50.10 10.60
N GLU A 125 14.02 -49.21 11.56
CA GLU A 125 14.54 -49.57 12.88
C GLU A 125 13.44 -50.20 13.75
N GLU A 126 12.22 -49.63 13.73
CA GLU A 126 11.04 -50.25 14.35
C GLU A 126 10.70 -51.61 13.70
N ALA A 127 10.82 -51.75 12.38
CA ALA A 127 10.58 -53.02 11.69
C ALA A 127 11.65 -54.07 12.04
N ALA A 128 12.92 -53.67 12.16
CA ALA A 128 13.99 -54.56 12.61
C ALA A 128 13.77 -55.02 14.06
N ASP A 129 13.38 -54.10 14.96
CA ASP A 129 13.03 -54.43 16.34
C ASP A 129 11.78 -55.33 16.42
N MET A 130 10.78 -55.07 15.58
CA MET A 130 9.61 -55.95 15.46
C MET A 130 9.99 -57.34 14.97
N LEU A 131 10.84 -57.47 13.95
CA LEU A 131 11.33 -58.77 13.49
C LEU A 131 12.14 -59.48 14.57
N ARG A 132 12.97 -58.75 15.31
CA ARG A 132 13.74 -59.30 16.45
C ARG A 132 12.81 -59.80 17.55
N LEU A 133 11.77 -59.04 17.90
CA LEU A 133 10.76 -59.44 18.88
C LEU A 133 9.97 -60.67 18.40
N GLN A 134 9.61 -60.74 17.12
CA GLN A 134 8.95 -61.91 16.54
C GLN A 134 9.85 -63.16 16.60
N GLN A 135 11.13 -63.04 16.25
CA GLN A 135 12.10 -64.14 16.36
C GLN A 135 12.32 -64.59 17.80
N ALA A 136 12.46 -63.65 18.73
CA ALA A 136 12.57 -63.94 20.16
C ALA A 136 11.33 -64.67 20.69
N TYR A 137 10.13 -64.25 20.26
CA TYR A 137 8.87 -64.91 20.63
C TYR A 137 8.77 -66.34 20.08
N GLN A 138 9.17 -66.56 18.82
CA GLN A 138 9.23 -67.90 18.23
C GLN A 138 10.24 -68.80 18.95
N ALA A 139 11.43 -68.27 19.26
CA ALA A 139 12.45 -69.00 20.03
C ALA A 139 11.96 -69.35 21.44
N ALA A 140 11.29 -68.42 22.14
CA ALA A 140 10.68 -68.68 23.44
C ALA A 140 9.59 -69.76 23.36
N SER A 141 8.76 -69.73 22.32
CA SER A 141 7.73 -70.76 22.07
C SER A 141 8.35 -72.14 21.82
N GLN A 142 9.44 -72.22 21.06
CA GLN A 142 10.17 -73.46 20.81
C GLN A 142 10.83 -74.00 22.09
N LEU A 143 11.40 -73.12 22.91
CA LEU A 143 11.97 -73.50 24.21
C LEU A 143 10.90 -74.07 25.15
N ILE A 144 9.71 -73.44 25.21
CA ILE A 144 8.58 -73.94 26.00
C ILE A 144 8.14 -75.32 25.50
N SER A 145 7.99 -75.51 24.19
CA SER A 145 7.63 -76.80 23.59
C SER A 145 8.65 -77.89 23.90
N THR A 146 9.94 -77.55 23.83
CA THR A 146 11.03 -78.48 24.16
C THR A 146 11.03 -78.82 25.65
N ALA A 147 10.82 -77.82 26.52
CA ALA A 147 10.71 -78.03 27.96
C ALA A 147 9.51 -78.92 28.31
N ASP A 148 8.35 -78.71 27.68
CA ASP A 148 7.15 -79.54 27.86
C ASP A 148 7.41 -80.99 27.42
N THR A 149 8.07 -81.17 26.27
CA THR A 149 8.46 -82.50 25.76
C THR A 149 9.41 -83.22 26.73
N MET A 150 10.40 -82.50 27.27
CA MET A 150 11.32 -83.03 28.28
C MET A 150 10.58 -83.42 29.56
N PHE A 151 9.64 -82.59 30.01
CA PHE A 151 8.81 -82.84 31.18
C PHE A 151 7.96 -84.11 31.02
N GLN A 152 7.28 -84.25 29.88
CA GLN A 152 6.49 -85.45 29.57
C GLN A 152 7.37 -86.71 29.45
N THR A 153 8.59 -86.59 28.92
CA THR A 153 9.51 -87.73 28.78
C THR A 153 9.98 -88.24 30.15
N ILE A 154 10.32 -87.32 31.08
CA ILE A 154 10.66 -87.69 32.46
C ILE A 154 9.45 -88.35 33.14
N LEU A 155 8.25 -87.81 32.96
CA LEU A 155 7.02 -88.36 33.54
C LEU A 155 6.77 -89.81 33.07
N LYS A 156 6.98 -90.10 31.78
CA LYS A 156 6.83 -91.43 31.18
C LYS A 156 7.94 -92.42 31.55
N ALA A 157 9.10 -91.95 32.01
CA ALA A 157 10.22 -92.80 32.41
C ALA A 157 10.16 -93.21 33.90
N VAL A 158 9.42 -92.46 34.72
CA VAL A 158 9.26 -92.70 36.16
C VAL A 158 7.94 -93.41 36.49
N GLY A 159 6.94 -93.33 35.61
CA GLY A 159 5.72 -94.14 35.66
C GLY A 159 5.85 -95.42 34.85
#